data_AF-A0A2J0LSX0-F1
#
_entry.id   AF-A0A2J0LSX0-F1
#
_cell.length_a   1.000
_cell.length_b   1.000
_cell.length_c   1.000
_cell.angle_alpha   90.00
_cell.angle_beta   90.00
_cell.angle_gamma   90.00
#
_symmetry.space_group_name_H-M   'P 1'
#
loop_
_entity.id
_entity.type
_entity.pdbx_description
1 polymer ?
#
loop_
_entity_poly.entity_id
_entity_poly.type
_entity_poly.pdbx_seq_one_letter_code
_entity_poly.pdbx_strand_id
1 'polypeptide(L)'
;MEKVQKTKIYDLEKRTLEYGKRIIHLCRSLSKDTINNTISSQLARSGTSLGANYREANETVTKKIFPFACAFVEKKEKKRYIGSSSS
;
A
#
# COMPACT_ATOMS: atom_id res chain seq x y z
N MET A 1 -1.47 -25.16 -21.87
CA MET A 1 -2.03 -24.41 -20.72
C MET A 1 -1.11 -23.24 -20.43
N GLU A 2 -1.56 -22.02 -20.73
CA GLU A 2 -0.81 -20.78 -20.54
C GLU A 2 -0.41 -20.60 -19.07
N LYS A 3 0.89 -20.38 -18.82
CA LYS A 3 1.40 -20.03 -17.50
C LYS A 3 0.96 -18.61 -17.17
N VAL A 4 -0.09 -18.48 -16.36
CA VAL A 4 -0.47 -17.19 -15.76
C VAL A 4 0.75 -16.67 -14.99
N GLN A 5 1.40 -15.63 -15.54
CA GLN A 5 2.50 -14.96 -14.86
C GLN A 5 1.95 -14.41 -13.55
N LYS A 6 2.36 -15.02 -12.44
CA LYS A 6 2.01 -14.58 -11.09
C LYS A 6 2.55 -13.15 -10.95
N THR A 7 1.67 -12.15 -11.03
CA THR A 7 2.01 -10.76 -10.74
C THR A 7 2.73 -10.77 -9.40
N LYS A 8 4.03 -10.40 -9.37
CA LYS A 8 4.76 -10.28 -8.12
C LYS A 8 4.02 -9.22 -7.30
N ILE A 9 3.21 -9.66 -6.34
CA ILE A 9 2.60 -8.79 -5.34
C ILE A 9 3.80 -8.29 -4.54
N TYR A 10 4.32 -7.13 -4.93
CA TYR A 10 5.37 -6.48 -4.17
C TYR A 10 4.74 -6.07 -2.85
N ASP A 11 5.23 -6.66 -1.76
CA ASP A 11 4.86 -6.28 -0.39
C ASP A 11 5.49 -4.91 -0.07
N LEU A 12 4.94 -3.88 -0.70
CA LEU A 12 5.37 -2.50 -0.59
C LEU A 12 5.10 -1.97 0.83
N GLU A 13 4.08 -2.50 1.51
CA GLU A 13 3.80 -2.21 2.92
C GLU A 13 4.97 -2.63 3.80
N LYS A 14 5.39 -3.89 3.72
CA LYS A 14 6.54 -4.39 4.47
C LYS A 14 7.83 -3.65 4.12
N ARG A 15 8.06 -3.37 2.83
CA ARG A 15 9.26 -2.65 2.38
C ARG A 15 9.31 -1.21 2.90
N THR A 16 8.19 -0.49 2.89
CA THR A 16 8.12 0.89 3.39
C THR A 16 8.22 0.94 4.91
N LEU A 17 7.65 -0.05 5.62
CA LEU A 17 7.82 -0.21 7.06
C LEU A 17 9.29 -0.46 7.45
N GLU A 18 9.96 -1.41 6.80
CA GLU A 18 11.36 -1.73 7.05
C GLU A 18 12.29 -0.56 6.69
N TYR A 19 11.98 0.17 5.62
CA TYR A 19 12.67 1.41 5.28
C TYR A 19 12.55 2.46 6.39
N GLY A 20 11.34 2.72 6.90
CA GLY A 20 11.12 3.64 8.01
C GLY A 20 11.89 3.25 9.28
N LYS A 21 11.92 1.97 9.63
CA LYS A 21 12.72 1.46 10.77
C LYS A 21 14.21 1.73 10.59
N ARG A 22 14.75 1.47 9.39
CA ARG A 22 16.16 1.71 9.05
C ARG A 22 16.53 3.18 9.17
N ILE A 23 15.66 4.09 8.72
CA ILE A 23 15.86 5.55 8.85
C ILE A 23 15.92 5.95 10.32
N ILE A 24 15.01 5.45 11.16
CA ILE A 24 15.01 5.72 12.59
C ILE A 24 16.29 5.19 13.26
N HIS A 25 16.73 3.98 12.90
CA HIS A 25 17.95 3.40 13.45
C HIS A 25 19.20 4.18 13.03
N LEU A 26 19.26 4.62 11.76
CA LEU A 26 20.32 5.49 11.26
C LEU A 26 20.38 6.80 12.05
N CYS A 27 19.25 7.51 12.18
CA CYS A 27 19.20 8.75 12.96
C CYS A 27 19.61 8.55 14.42
N ARG A 28 19.33 7.39 15.02
CA ARG A 28 19.73 7.06 16.40
C ARG A 28 21.22 6.71 16.54
N SER A 29 21.86 6.24 15.47
CA SER A 29 23.30 5.93 15.47
C SER A 29 24.19 7.15 15.29
N LEU A 30 23.63 8.29 14.86
CA LEU A 30 24.39 9.52 14.66
C LEU A 30 24.74 10.17 16.00
N SER A 31 25.96 10.71 16.07
CA SER A 31 26.42 11.52 17.20
C SER A 31 25.51 12.73 17.39
N LYS A 32 25.20 13.08 18.64
CA LYS A 32 24.38 14.26 18.94
C LYS A 32 25.20 15.54 18.77
N ASP A 33 25.15 16.12 17.58
CA ASP A 33 25.65 17.46 17.28
C ASP A 33 24.60 18.26 16.50
N THR A 34 24.82 19.58 16.37
CA THR A 34 23.86 20.51 15.77
C THR A 34 23.53 20.17 14.30
N ILE A 35 24.51 19.71 13.53
CA ILE A 35 24.37 19.33 12.12
C ILE A 35 23.60 18.00 12.04
N ASN A 36 24.04 16.99 12.80
CA ASN A 36 23.41 15.67 12.83
C ASN A 36 21.97 15.72 13.33
N ASN A 37 21.66 16.58 14.30
CA ASN A 37 20.28 16.78 14.77
C ASN A 37 19.39 17.36 13.66
N THR A 38 19.89 18.34 12.91
CA THR A 38 19.16 18.95 11.79
C THR A 38 18.91 17.92 10.69
N ILE A 39 19.97 17.22 10.25
CA ILE A 39 19.88 16.18 9.22
C ILE A 39 18.96 15.06 9.67
N SER A 40 19.11 14.56 10.90
CA SER A 40 18.26 13.48 11.45
C SER A 40 16.78 13.86 11.47
N SER A 41 16.46 15.12 11.79
CA SER A 41 15.07 15.60 11.78
C SER A 41 14.48 15.63 10.37
N GLN A 42 15.27 16.05 9.37
CA GLN A 42 14.85 16.09 7.96
C GLN A 42 14.72 14.68 7.39
N LEU A 43 15.66 13.79 7.72
CA LEU A 43 15.66 12.38 7.31
C LEU A 43 14.48 11.63 7.92
N ALA A 44 14.20 11.84 9.21
CA ALA A 44 13.06 11.22 9.87
C ALA A 44 11.73 11.66 9.22
N ARG A 45 11.54 12.96 8.95
CA ARG A 45 10.32 13.48 8.30
C ARG A 45 10.14 12.95 6.87
N SER A 46 11.18 13.05 6.05
CA SER A 46 11.13 12.58 4.66
C SER A 46 10.96 11.05 4.56
N GLY A 47 11.67 10.29 5.40
CA GLY A 47 11.62 8.84 5.41
C GLY A 47 10.29 8.28 5.93
N THR A 48 9.67 8.91 6.92
CA THR A 48 8.36 8.48 7.46
C THR A 48 7.19 8.91 6.60
N SER A 49 7.29 10.03 5.88
CA SER A 49 6.26 10.47 4.92
C SER A 49 6.00 9.42 3.83
N LEU A 50 7.03 8.69 3.38
CA LEU A 50 6.87 7.65 2.37
C LEU A 50 5.93 6.52 2.86
N GLY A 51 6.11 6.05 4.10
CA GLY A 51 5.27 5.01 4.70
C GLY A 51 3.84 5.50 4.98
N ALA A 52 3.71 6.75 5.47
CA ALA A 52 2.41 7.37 5.70
C ALA A 52 1.60 7.54 4.40
N ASN A 53 2.24 8.08 3.35
CA ASN A 53 1.62 8.27 2.03
C ASN A 53 1.21 6.94 1.40
N TYR A 54 2.04 5.89 1.53
CA TYR A 54 1.71 4.56 1.02
C TYR A 54 0.48 3.97 1.73
N ARG A 55 0.42 4.08 3.07
CA ARG A 55 -0.72 3.60 3.85
C ARG A 55 -2.01 4.33 3.47
N GLU A 56 -1.96 5.65 3.36
CA GLU A 56 -3.11 6.47 2.96
C GLU A 56 -3.60 6.16 1.54
N ALA A 57 -2.67 5.99 0.59
CA ALA A 57 -3.01 5.60 -0.77
C ALA A 57 -3.68 4.21 -0.81
N ASN A 58 -3.16 3.25 -0.04
CA ASN A 58 -3.72 1.90 0.01
C ASN A 58 -5.12 1.89 0.65
N GLU A 59 -5.31 2.60 1.76
CA GLU A 59 -6.64 2.77 2.37
C GLU A 59 -7.65 3.43 1.42
N THR A 60 -7.22 4.46 0.68
CA THR A 60 -8.07 5.14 -0.32
C THR A 60 -8.45 4.21 -1.46
N VAL A 61 -7.50 3.42 -1.95
CA VAL A 61 -7.72 2.42 -3.00
C VAL A 61 -8.68 1.33 -2.51
N THR A 62 -8.50 0.78 -1.30
CA THR A 62 -9.41 -0.22 -0.73
C THR A 62 -10.83 0.34 -0.54
N LYS A 63 -10.98 1.56 0.00
CA LYS A 63 -12.29 2.20 0.17
C LYS A 63 -13.04 2.40 -1.14
N LYS A 64 -12.34 2.65 -2.25
CA LYS A 64 -12.94 2.78 -3.58
C LYS A 64 -13.24 1.43 -4.22
N ILE A 65 -12.30 0.49 -4.12
CA ILE A 65 -12.40 -0.82 -4.78
C ILE A 65 -13.43 -1.72 -4.10
N PHE A 66 -13.51 -1.74 -2.78
CA PHE A 66 -14.42 -2.62 -2.03
C PHE A 66 -15.90 -2.48 -2.44
N PRO A 67 -16.53 -1.28 -2.38
CA PRO A 67 -17.92 -1.13 -2.79
C PRO A 67 -18.13 -1.39 -4.29
N PHE A 68 -17.15 -1.04 -5.14
CA PHE A 68 -17.21 -1.34 -6.56
C PHE A 68 -17.20 -2.85 -6.83
N ALA A 69 -16.35 -3.60 -6.12
CA ALA A 69 -16.26 -5.05 -6.23
C ALA A 69 -17.58 -5.73 -5.81
N CYS A 70 -18.19 -5.30 -4.69
CA CYS A 70 -19.50 -5.81 -4.27
C CYS A 70 -20.58 -5.55 -5.34
N ALA A 71 -20.68 -4.31 -5.83
CA ALA A 71 -21.65 -3.95 -6.87
C ALA A 71 -21.41 -4.70 -8.19
N PHE A 72 -20.15 -5.01 -8.52
CA PHE A 72 -19.80 -5.80 -9.69
C PHE A 72 -20.25 -7.27 -9.57
N VAL A 73 -20.07 -7.88 -8.39
CA VAL A 73 -20.56 -9.24 -8.10
C VAL A 73 -22.08 -9.29 -8.21
N GLU A 74 -22.80 -8.36 -7.57
CA GLU A 74 -24.26 -8.29 -7.66
C GLU A 74 -24.77 -8.11 -9.10
N LYS A 75 -24.11 -7.25 -9.89
CA LYS A 75 -24.43 -7.07 -11.32
C LYS A 75 -24.20 -8.34 -12.13
N LYS A 76 -23.14 -9.11 -11.82
CA LYS A 76 -22.88 -10.40 -12.47
C LYS A 76 -23.93 -11.44 -12.11
N GLU A 77 -24.31 -11.55 -10.84
CA GLU A 77 -25.36 -12.46 -10.37
C GLU A 77 -26.71 -12.16 -11.04
N LYS A 78 -27.13 -10.88 -11.07
CA LYS A 78 -28.36 -10.48 -11.78
C LYS A 78 -28.32 -10.80 -13.27
N LYS A 79 -27.18 -10.58 -13.95
CA LYS A 79 -27.01 -10.96 -15.36
C LYS A 79 -27.02 -12.47 -15.58
N ARG A 80 -26.56 -13.26 -14.62
CA ARG A 80 -26.57 -14.74 -14.67
C ARG A 80 -27.98 -15.30 -14.52
N TYR A 81 -28.79 -14.72 -13.64
CA TYR A 81 -30.19 -15.11 -13.43
C TYR A 81 -31.08 -14.79 -14.64
N ILE A 82 -30.96 -13.62 -15.26
CA ILE A 82 -31.76 -13.28 -16.46
C ILE A 82 -31.37 -14.09 -17.71
N GLY A 83 -30.17 -14.71 -17.74
CA GLY A 83 -29.71 -15.55 -18.84
C GLY A 83 -30.01 -17.05 -18.67
N SER A 84 -30.55 -17.47 -17.52
CA SER A 84 -30.91 -18.86 -17.22
C SER A 84 -32.43 -19.12 -17.23
N SER A 85 -33.24 -18.06 -17.34
CA SER A 85 -34.71 -18.14 -17.44
C SER A 85 -35.24 -18.06 -18.88
N SER A 86 -34.36 -18.20 -19.88
CA SER A 86 -34.69 -18.13 -21.32
C SER A 86 -34.19 -19.41 -22.02
N SER A 87 -34.75 -20.55 -21.68
CA SER A 87 -34.60 -21.83 -22.42
C SER A 87 -35.82 -22.70 -22.16
#